data_AF-A0A2T4C514-F1
#
_entry.id   AF-A0A2T4C514-F1
#
_cell.length_a   1.000
_cell.length_b   1.000
_cell.length_c   1.000
_cell.angle_alpha   90.00
_cell.angle_beta   90.00
_cell.angle_gamma   90.00
#
_symmetry.space_group_name_H-M   'P 1'
#
loop_
_entity.id
_entity.type
_entity.pdbx_description
1 polymer ?
#
loop_
_entity_poly.entity_id
_entity_poly.type
_entity_poly.pdbx_seq_one_letter_code
_entity_poly.pdbx_strand_id
1 'polypeptide(L)'
;MHAMTASNSWEQLLYLYGGDQPWDSLLWVTSDDRVRGGASKSHLFVVNPERARFYGHLDTKTLGGAGFASQHSLGVLDWDLSAYDGIVVSVAQADEKRYALTLKDEIPPRRDDGRQEAGISWEAVFKVPQEGSQYDMKKVYLPWSAFKPTYRGRPKPDAKPLDLAHIKRVGLMMRSFFDEQDGDFSIDFHAIAAWREISDGRPVEAAEQGDEEDDDPKAAVEAAAVKKVQTRRRVWLRRLLCGLI
;
A
#
# COMPACT_ATOMS: atom_id res chain seq x y z
N MET A 1 -27.15 -9.06 -21.53
CA MET A 1 -26.81 -9.08 -20.09
C MET A 1 -25.31 -9.27 -19.98
N HIS A 2 -24.57 -8.32 -19.41
CA HIS A 2 -23.11 -8.43 -19.26
C HIS A 2 -22.82 -9.31 -18.05
N ALA A 3 -22.24 -10.49 -18.26
CA ALA A 3 -21.71 -11.32 -17.18
C ALA A 3 -20.43 -10.66 -16.65
N MET A 4 -20.48 -10.11 -15.44
CA MET A 4 -19.28 -9.69 -14.71
C MET A 4 -18.59 -10.95 -14.19
N THR A 5 -17.45 -11.29 -14.77
CA THR A 5 -16.52 -12.27 -14.19
C THR A 5 -15.93 -11.69 -12.91
N ALA A 6 -16.30 -12.23 -11.74
CA ALA A 6 -15.65 -11.93 -10.49
C ALA A 6 -14.28 -12.64 -10.45
N SER A 7 -13.18 -11.89 -10.55
CA SER A 7 -11.89 -12.41 -10.12
C SER A 7 -11.86 -12.40 -8.59
N ASN A 8 -11.55 -13.53 -7.97
CA ASN A 8 -11.20 -13.51 -6.55
C ASN A 8 -9.84 -12.81 -6.42
N SER A 9 -9.82 -11.66 -5.76
CA SER A 9 -8.60 -11.03 -5.27
C SER A 9 -8.57 -11.08 -3.75
N TRP A 10 -7.36 -11.22 -3.21
CA TRP A 10 -7.12 -11.15 -1.77
C TRP A 10 -5.93 -10.26 -1.47
N GLU A 11 -5.94 -9.68 -0.28
CA GLU A 11 -4.93 -8.74 0.18
C GLU A 11 -3.85 -9.49 0.98
N GLN A 12 -2.60 -9.36 0.55
CA GLN A 12 -1.45 -9.75 1.36
C GLN A 12 -0.95 -8.54 2.15
N LEU A 13 -0.77 -8.73 3.46
CA LEU A 13 -0.20 -7.72 4.35
C LEU A 13 1.14 -8.18 4.93
N LEU A 14 2.13 -7.28 4.91
CA LEU A 14 3.33 -7.37 5.72
C LEU A 14 3.28 -6.26 6.77
N TYR A 15 3.04 -6.64 8.02
CA TYR A 15 3.01 -5.69 9.14
C TYR A 15 4.42 -5.15 9.42
N LEU A 16 4.55 -3.83 9.35
CA LEU A 16 5.80 -3.10 9.61
C LEU A 16 5.84 -2.58 11.06
N TYR A 17 4.67 -2.16 11.57
CA TYR A 17 4.42 -1.81 12.96
C TYR A 17 2.99 -2.19 13.35
N GLY A 18 2.81 -2.73 14.56
CA GLY A 18 1.51 -3.21 15.03
C GLY A 18 1.03 -4.44 14.27
N GLY A 19 -0.28 -4.68 14.30
CA GLY A 19 -0.89 -5.82 13.60
C GLY A 19 -0.61 -7.15 14.29
N ASP A 20 0.25 -7.98 13.72
CA ASP A 20 0.62 -9.28 14.28
C ASP A 20 1.74 -9.22 15.33
N GLN A 21 2.33 -8.03 15.53
CA GLN A 21 3.31 -7.74 16.58
C GLN A 21 2.81 -6.60 17.49
N PRO A 22 3.19 -6.62 18.77
CA PRO A 22 2.87 -5.50 19.66
C PRO A 22 3.60 -4.22 19.23
N TRP A 23 2.97 -3.07 19.44
CA TRP A 23 3.62 -1.78 19.30
C TRP A 23 4.73 -1.59 20.34
N ASP A 24 5.83 -0.98 19.91
CA ASP A 24 6.94 -0.56 20.76
C ASP A 24 7.30 0.90 20.46
N SER A 25 7.11 1.79 21.44
CA SER A 25 7.46 3.21 21.30
C SER A 25 8.96 3.47 21.28
N LEU A 26 9.78 2.53 21.77
CA LEU A 26 11.24 2.66 21.76
C LEU A 26 11.82 2.58 20.33
N LEU A 27 11.04 2.08 19.37
CA LEU A 27 11.40 2.03 17.96
C LEU A 27 11.18 3.36 17.23
N TRP A 28 10.79 4.42 17.94
CA TRP A 28 10.46 5.72 17.35
C TRP A 28 11.26 6.85 17.99
N VAL A 29 11.72 7.77 17.15
CA VAL A 29 12.56 8.91 17.50
C VAL A 29 11.89 10.19 17.03
N THR A 30 11.85 11.18 17.93
CA THR A 30 11.26 12.49 17.66
C THR A 30 12.16 13.34 16.76
N SER A 31 11.57 13.98 15.77
CA SER A 31 12.21 14.96 14.89
C SER A 31 11.22 16.09 14.61
N ASP A 32 11.05 17.01 15.55
CA ASP A 32 10.15 18.16 15.38
C ASP A 32 10.91 19.38 14.80
N ASP A 33 10.16 20.39 14.37
CA ASP A 33 10.70 21.66 13.87
C ASP A 33 11.57 22.45 14.88
N ARG A 34 11.62 22.03 16.14
CA ARG A 34 12.55 22.52 17.18
C ARG A 34 14.01 22.46 16.74
N VAL A 35 14.38 21.51 15.87
CA VAL A 35 15.72 21.45 15.26
C VAL A 35 16.05 22.64 14.36
N ARG A 36 15.03 23.45 14.03
CA ARG A 36 15.10 24.70 13.26
C ARG A 36 14.60 25.90 14.07
N GLY A 37 14.43 25.76 15.39
CA GLY A 37 13.91 26.81 16.27
C GLY A 37 12.38 26.94 16.29
N GLY A 38 11.64 25.97 15.74
CA GLY A 38 10.19 25.92 15.88
C GLY A 38 9.73 25.50 17.28
N ALA A 39 8.41 25.51 17.51
CA ALA A 39 7.80 25.21 18.80
C ALA A 39 6.88 23.98 18.78
N SER A 40 6.81 23.25 17.68
CA SER A 40 5.99 22.04 17.58
C SER A 40 6.56 20.90 18.40
N LYS A 41 5.68 20.03 18.90
CA LYS A 41 6.05 18.85 19.68
C LYS A 41 5.20 17.66 19.27
N SER A 42 5.85 16.52 19.06
CA SER A 42 5.16 15.25 18.87
C SER A 42 5.57 14.20 19.90
N HIS A 43 4.72 13.21 20.05
CA HIS A 43 4.90 12.05 20.90
C HIS A 43 4.35 10.80 20.21
N LEU A 44 4.96 9.65 20.47
CA LEU A 44 4.38 8.34 20.16
C LEU A 44 4.29 7.51 21.44
N PHE A 45 3.09 7.06 21.76
CA PHE A 45 2.77 6.35 22.99
C PHE A 45 2.02 5.06 22.68
N VAL A 46 2.44 3.94 23.28
CA VAL A 46 1.73 2.66 23.17
C VAL A 46 0.55 2.67 24.13
N VAL A 47 -0.67 2.77 23.60
CA VAL A 47 -1.92 2.77 24.38
C VAL A 47 -2.16 1.40 25.00
N ASN A 48 -1.95 0.36 24.19
CA ASN A 48 -1.92 -1.05 24.57
C ASN A 48 -1.12 -1.80 23.48
N PRO A 49 -0.85 -3.10 23.62
CA PRO A 49 -0.03 -3.84 22.63
C PRO A 49 -0.52 -3.70 21.19
N GLU A 50 -1.81 -3.57 20.95
CA GLU A 50 -2.41 -3.49 19.60
C GLU A 50 -2.52 -2.06 19.05
N ARG A 51 -2.27 -1.03 19.86
CA ARG A 51 -2.50 0.36 19.47
C ARG A 51 -1.42 1.32 19.95
N ALA A 52 -0.94 2.16 19.03
CA ALA A 52 -0.09 3.30 19.34
C ALA A 52 -0.75 4.62 18.92
N ARG A 53 -0.57 5.64 19.75
CA ARG A 53 -1.03 7.01 19.53
C ARG A 53 0.12 7.90 19.11
N PHE A 54 -0.01 8.55 17.97
CA PHE A 54 0.82 9.68 17.56
C PHE A 54 0.04 10.98 17.83
N TYR A 55 0.60 11.85 18.68
CA TYR A 55 -0.11 13.04 19.14
C TYR A 55 0.86 14.17 19.48
N GLY A 56 0.33 15.38 19.65
CA GLY A 56 1.10 16.53 20.08
C GLY A 56 0.45 17.85 19.73
N HIS A 57 1.28 18.88 19.58
CA HIS A 57 0.87 20.23 19.21
C HIS A 57 1.71 20.73 18.04
N LEU A 58 1.04 21.20 16.99
CA LEU A 58 1.65 21.82 15.83
C LEU A 58 1.57 23.34 15.97
N ASP A 59 2.72 24.00 16.11
CA ASP A 59 2.81 25.46 16.08
C ASP A 59 3.22 25.94 14.70
N THR A 60 2.44 26.87 14.14
CA THR A 60 2.74 27.50 12.85
C THR A 60 3.30 28.92 13.02
N LYS A 61 3.14 29.54 14.19
CA LYS A 61 3.45 30.95 14.39
C LYS A 61 4.95 31.20 14.48
N THR A 62 5.68 30.35 15.19
CA THR A 62 7.12 30.54 15.47
C THR A 62 7.95 30.59 14.20
N LEU A 63 7.58 29.82 13.17
CA LEU A 63 8.28 29.78 11.88
C LEU A 63 7.51 30.46 10.74
N GLY A 64 6.61 31.40 11.06
CA GLY A 64 5.94 32.25 10.08
C GLY A 64 5.03 31.47 9.11
N GLY A 65 4.16 30.63 9.65
CA GLY A 65 3.24 29.75 8.92
C GLY A 65 3.82 28.36 8.65
N ALA A 66 5.14 28.17 8.75
CA ALA A 66 5.75 26.84 8.67
C ALA A 66 5.72 26.13 10.04
N GLY A 67 5.82 24.80 10.02
CA GLY A 67 5.84 23.99 11.23
C GLY A 67 5.66 22.51 10.91
N PHE A 68 6.30 21.65 11.70
CA PHE A 68 6.09 20.21 11.67
C PHE A 68 6.42 19.55 13.02
N ALA A 69 5.64 18.53 13.35
CA ALA A 69 5.85 17.63 14.48
C ALA A 69 5.96 16.22 13.92
N SER A 70 7.05 15.49 14.17
CA SER A 70 7.24 14.19 13.53
C SER A 70 7.99 13.17 14.39
N GLN A 71 7.68 11.90 14.15
CA GLN A 71 8.38 10.74 14.70
C GLN A 71 8.87 9.89 13.53
N HIS A 72 10.03 9.26 13.65
CA HIS A 72 10.52 8.32 12.65
C HIS A 72 11.15 7.09 13.29
N SER A 73 11.29 6.02 12.51
CA SER A 73 11.92 4.77 12.96
C SER A 73 13.30 5.01 13.56
N LEU A 74 13.61 4.30 14.65
CA LEU A 74 14.93 4.25 15.27
C LEU A 74 15.92 3.54 14.32
N GLY A 75 17.16 4.02 14.28
CA GLY A 75 18.22 3.41 13.48
C GLY A 75 18.07 3.63 11.97
N VAL A 76 18.63 2.71 11.20
CA VAL A 76 18.55 2.65 9.74
C VAL A 76 17.97 1.29 9.38
N LEU A 77 16.84 1.32 8.67
CA LEU A 77 16.16 0.12 8.18
C LEU A 77 16.85 -0.39 6.90
N ASP A 78 16.47 -1.59 6.48
CA ASP A 78 16.79 -2.12 5.15
C ASP A 78 15.65 -3.01 4.67
N TRP A 79 14.48 -2.39 4.46
CA TRP A 79 13.30 -3.11 4.01
C TRP A 79 13.23 -3.14 2.48
N ASP A 80 13.05 -4.35 1.95
CA ASP A 80 12.64 -4.56 0.58
C ASP A 80 11.11 -4.65 0.50
N LEU A 81 10.50 -3.58 0.00
CA LEU A 81 9.07 -3.45 -0.24
C LEU A 81 8.72 -3.43 -1.74
N SER A 82 9.68 -3.79 -2.61
CA SER A 82 9.51 -3.74 -4.08
C SER A 82 8.40 -4.65 -4.60
N ALA A 83 8.07 -5.70 -3.85
CA ALA A 83 7.05 -6.66 -4.18
C ALA A 83 5.62 -6.24 -3.81
N TYR A 84 5.42 -5.07 -3.20
CA TYR A 84 4.12 -4.58 -2.71
C TYR A 84 3.59 -3.44 -3.57
N ASP A 85 2.31 -3.08 -3.41
CA ASP A 85 1.63 -2.02 -4.17
C ASP A 85 1.60 -0.67 -3.43
N GLY A 86 1.86 -0.68 -2.12
CA GLY A 86 1.94 0.51 -1.29
C GLY A 86 1.98 0.20 0.20
N ILE A 87 1.63 1.21 0.99
CA ILE A 87 1.43 1.10 2.44
C ILE A 87 -0.06 1.26 2.76
N VAL A 88 -0.58 0.44 3.68
CA VAL A 88 -1.88 0.65 4.30
C VAL A 88 -1.69 1.06 5.76
N VAL A 89 -2.44 2.08 6.15
CA VAL A 89 -2.47 2.58 7.53
C VAL A 89 -3.82 2.21 8.12
N SER A 90 -3.80 1.36 9.15
CA SER A 90 -4.98 0.94 9.89
C SER A 90 -5.14 1.80 11.14
N VAL A 91 -6.27 2.48 11.26
CA VAL A 91 -6.53 3.52 12.25
C VAL A 91 -7.74 3.13 13.11
N ALA A 92 -7.54 3.18 14.43
CA ALA A 92 -8.60 2.95 15.42
C ALA A 92 -9.37 4.23 15.75
N GLN A 93 -8.67 5.37 15.82
CA GLN A 93 -9.27 6.69 16.09
C GLN A 93 -8.41 7.77 15.46
N ALA A 94 -9.01 8.85 14.97
CA ALA A 94 -8.28 10.02 14.49
C ALA A 94 -9.11 11.29 14.63
N ASP A 95 -8.43 12.42 14.77
CA ASP A 95 -9.01 13.73 14.51
C ASP A 95 -9.23 13.99 13.00
N GLU A 96 -9.58 15.22 12.65
CA GLU A 96 -9.86 15.64 11.27
C GLU A 96 -8.62 16.21 10.54
N LYS A 97 -7.43 16.11 11.14
CA LYS A 97 -6.21 16.70 10.60
C LYS A 97 -5.68 15.89 9.42
N ARG A 98 -4.81 16.51 8.63
CA ARG A 98 -3.99 15.80 7.62
C ARG A 98 -2.70 15.34 8.24
N TYR A 99 -2.34 14.10 7.93
CA TYR A 99 -1.08 13.48 8.31
C TYR A 99 -0.27 13.16 7.06
N ALA A 100 1.02 12.91 7.25
CA ALA A 100 1.86 12.34 6.21
C ALA A 100 2.61 11.11 6.75
N LEU A 101 2.59 10.04 5.97
CA LEU A 101 3.57 8.96 6.11
C LEU A 101 4.78 9.33 5.25
N THR A 102 5.97 9.24 5.83
CA THR A 102 7.22 9.62 5.17
C THR A 102 8.11 8.40 4.99
N LEU A 103 8.79 8.30 3.85
CA LEU A 103 9.79 7.29 3.55
C LEU A 103 11.10 7.93 3.12
N LYS A 104 12.22 7.26 3.43
CA LYS A 104 13.54 7.56 2.87
C LYS A 104 14.24 6.27 2.47
N ASP A 105 14.82 6.29 1.30
CA ASP A 105 15.77 5.32 0.74
C ASP A 105 17.23 5.75 0.94
N GLU A 106 17.46 7.03 1.20
CA GLU A 106 18.78 7.58 1.51
C GLU A 106 18.80 8.30 2.87
N ILE A 107 19.84 8.04 3.66
CA ILE A 107 20.13 8.73 4.91
C ILE A 107 21.45 9.49 4.73
N PRO A 108 21.41 10.82 4.54
CA PRO A 108 22.61 11.62 4.43
C PRO A 108 23.51 11.46 5.66
N PRO A 109 24.84 11.58 5.47
CA PRO A 109 25.78 11.54 6.59
C PRO A 109 25.46 12.64 7.60
N ARG A 110 25.91 12.43 8.85
CA ARG A 110 25.88 13.50 9.84
C ARG A 110 26.92 14.54 9.46
N ARG A 111 26.59 15.80 9.73
CA ARG A 111 27.50 16.93 9.63
C ARG A 111 28.54 16.87 10.76
N ASP A 112 29.61 17.65 10.61
CA ASP A 112 30.68 17.77 11.61
C ASP A 112 30.15 18.24 12.98
N ASP A 113 29.04 19.00 13.00
CA ASP A 113 28.35 19.45 14.22
C ASP A 113 27.42 18.39 14.85
N GLY A 114 27.43 17.15 14.32
CA GLY A 114 26.61 16.03 14.75
C GLY A 114 25.16 16.07 14.25
N ARG A 115 24.72 17.15 13.57
CA ARG A 115 23.36 17.26 13.05
C ARG A 115 23.19 16.40 11.80
N GLN A 116 22.03 15.78 11.67
CA GLN A 116 21.68 15.05 10.45
C GLN A 116 21.42 16.03 9.31
N GLU A 117 22.02 15.79 8.15
CA GLU A 117 21.70 16.56 6.95
C GLU A 117 20.30 16.22 6.41
N ALA A 118 19.63 17.22 5.85
CA ALA A 118 18.35 17.02 5.20
C ALA A 118 18.56 16.22 3.90
N GLY A 119 17.88 15.09 3.78
CA GLY A 119 17.77 14.31 2.54
C GLY A 119 16.41 14.51 1.88
N ILE A 120 16.21 13.84 0.75
CA ILE A 120 14.89 13.70 0.15
C ILE A 120 13.98 12.92 1.11
N SER A 121 12.72 13.32 1.19
CA SER A 121 11.68 12.63 1.93
C SER A 121 10.53 12.37 0.98
N TRP A 122 10.06 11.15 0.93
CA TRP A 122 8.89 10.76 0.13
C TRP A 122 7.66 10.82 1.02
N GLU A 123 6.75 11.76 0.75
CA GLU A 123 5.60 12.05 1.61
C GLU A 123 4.31 11.58 0.93
N ALA A 124 3.56 10.70 1.58
CA ALA A 124 2.18 10.40 1.25
C ALA A 124 1.26 11.09 2.26
N VAL A 125 0.57 12.15 1.82
CA VAL A 125 -0.38 12.91 2.64
C VAL A 125 -1.74 12.22 2.65
N PHE A 126 -2.35 12.10 3.83
CA PHE A 126 -3.65 11.44 3.98
C PHE A 126 -4.53 12.09 5.06
N LYS A 127 -5.85 11.82 4.94
CA LYS A 127 -6.86 12.04 5.98
C LYS A 127 -7.52 10.72 6.30
N VAL A 128 -7.96 10.55 7.53
CA VAL A 128 -8.75 9.39 7.94
C VAL A 128 -10.21 9.65 7.62
N PRO A 129 -10.90 8.75 6.88
CA PRO A 129 -12.34 8.90 6.61
C PRO A 129 -13.15 9.05 7.90
N GLN A 130 -14.11 9.95 7.93
CA GLN A 130 -14.97 10.13 9.11
C GLN A 130 -16.25 9.28 9.06
N GLU A 131 -16.54 8.69 7.90
CA GLU A 131 -17.64 7.75 7.71
C GLU A 131 -17.41 6.44 8.48
N GLY A 132 -18.50 5.73 8.78
CA GLY A 132 -18.50 4.52 9.61
C GLY A 132 -18.67 4.81 11.10
N SER A 133 -18.82 3.75 11.89
CA SER A 133 -18.90 3.87 13.35
C SER A 133 -17.53 4.21 13.94
N GLN A 134 -17.49 4.84 15.11
CA GLN A 134 -16.25 5.09 15.86
C GLN A 134 -15.53 3.80 16.31
N TYR A 135 -16.19 2.66 16.19
CA TYR A 135 -15.64 1.33 16.51
C TYR A 135 -15.09 0.62 15.27
N ASP A 136 -15.35 1.15 14.07
CA ASP A 136 -14.90 0.54 12.84
C ASP A 136 -13.42 0.85 12.62
N MET A 137 -12.64 -0.20 12.34
CA MET A 137 -11.24 -0.03 11.95
C MET A 137 -11.18 0.60 10.56
N LYS A 138 -10.52 1.75 10.45
CA LYS A 138 -10.43 2.50 9.20
C LYS A 138 -9.09 2.21 8.53
N LYS A 139 -9.13 1.79 7.26
CA LYS A 139 -7.92 1.59 6.46
C LYS A 139 -7.73 2.75 5.49
N VAL A 140 -6.53 3.29 5.42
CA VAL A 140 -6.13 4.29 4.44
C VAL A 140 -5.02 3.71 3.57
N TYR A 141 -5.33 3.54 2.28
CA TYR A 141 -4.42 2.98 1.29
C TYR A 141 -3.56 4.07 0.65
N LEU A 142 -2.24 3.92 0.77
CA LEU A 142 -1.23 4.81 0.23
C LEU A 142 -0.45 4.05 -0.84
N PRO A 143 -0.93 4.03 -2.10
CA PRO A 143 -0.18 3.41 -3.19
C PRO A 143 1.16 4.14 -3.39
N TRP A 144 2.16 3.50 -3.99
CA TRP A 144 3.45 4.15 -4.24
C TRP A 144 3.34 5.48 -4.99
N SER A 145 2.34 5.62 -5.87
CA SER A 145 2.05 6.87 -6.58
C SER A 145 1.63 8.03 -5.68
N ALA A 146 1.16 7.78 -4.45
CA ALA A 146 0.81 8.80 -3.46
C ALA A 146 2.04 9.44 -2.81
N PHE A 147 3.18 8.76 -2.79
CA PHE A 147 4.41 9.28 -2.21
C PHE A 147 5.07 10.27 -3.16
N LYS A 148 5.12 11.54 -2.77
CA LYS A 148 5.74 12.61 -3.56
C LYS A 148 7.08 13.02 -2.94
N PRO A 149 8.13 13.22 -3.73
CA PRO A 149 9.44 13.61 -3.22
C PRO A 149 9.41 15.06 -2.75
N THR A 150 9.95 15.31 -1.58
CA THR A 150 10.13 16.64 -1.00
C THR A 150 11.55 16.83 -0.49
N TYR A 151 12.00 18.09 -0.48
CA TYR A 151 13.21 18.52 0.21
C TYR A 151 12.87 19.67 1.13
N ARG A 152 13.02 19.46 2.45
CA ARG A 152 12.66 20.46 3.48
C ARG A 152 11.23 21.00 3.32
N GLY A 153 10.28 20.09 3.04
CA GLY A 153 8.85 20.40 2.92
C GLY A 153 8.41 21.02 1.59
N ARG A 154 9.34 21.20 0.64
CA ARG A 154 9.04 21.69 -0.72
C ARG A 154 9.07 20.55 -1.74
N PRO A 155 8.18 20.52 -2.74
CA PRO A 155 8.21 19.51 -3.80
C PRO A 155 9.58 19.45 -4.50
N LYS A 156 10.05 18.24 -4.80
CA LYS A 156 11.30 17.97 -5.53
C LYS A 156 11.04 16.99 -6.69
N PRO A 157 10.31 17.41 -7.74
CA PRO A 157 9.81 16.52 -8.79
C PRO A 157 10.92 15.88 -9.64
N ASP A 158 12.13 16.42 -9.59
CA ASP A 158 13.32 15.94 -10.28
C ASP A 158 14.17 14.95 -9.44
N ALA A 159 13.66 14.50 -8.28
CA ALA A 159 14.31 13.44 -7.51
C ALA A 159 14.36 12.13 -8.30
N LYS A 160 15.43 11.34 -8.11
CA LYS A 160 15.45 9.94 -8.54
C LYS A 160 14.30 9.19 -7.88
N PRO A 161 13.63 8.23 -8.55
CA PRO A 161 12.53 7.48 -7.95
C PRO A 161 12.90 6.82 -6.63
N LEU A 162 11.92 6.69 -5.72
CA LEU A 162 12.07 5.99 -4.44
C LEU A 162 12.55 4.55 -4.68
N ASP A 163 13.68 4.19 -4.07
CA ASP A 163 14.18 2.82 -4.10
C ASP A 163 13.45 1.95 -3.07
N LEU A 164 12.42 1.24 -3.54
CA LEU A 164 11.59 0.36 -2.71
C LEU A 164 12.34 -0.87 -2.20
N ALA A 165 13.46 -1.27 -2.80
CA ALA A 165 14.25 -2.41 -2.34
C ALA A 165 15.09 -2.07 -1.09
N HIS A 166 15.27 -0.78 -0.82
CA HIS A 166 16.19 -0.29 0.20
C HIS A 166 15.59 0.84 1.03
N ILE A 167 14.39 0.64 1.57
CA ILE A 167 13.78 1.60 2.50
C ILE A 167 14.58 1.65 3.79
N LYS A 168 15.09 2.85 4.11
CA LYS A 168 15.99 3.12 5.24
C LYS A 168 15.33 3.80 6.43
N ARG A 169 14.18 4.46 6.22
CA ARG A 169 13.43 5.12 7.29
C ARG A 169 11.97 5.28 6.92
N VAL A 170 11.11 5.11 7.91
CA VAL A 170 9.70 5.48 7.86
C VAL A 170 9.39 6.48 8.96
N GLY A 171 8.45 7.40 8.73
CA GLY A 171 8.06 8.39 9.72
C GLY A 171 6.61 8.83 9.63
N LEU A 172 6.09 9.28 10.77
CA LEU A 172 4.77 9.88 10.95
C LEU A 172 4.96 11.38 11.14
N MET A 173 4.23 12.17 10.36
CA MET A 173 4.37 13.62 10.38
C MET A 173 3.03 14.32 10.41
N MET A 174 2.92 15.27 11.34
CA MET A 174 1.94 16.35 11.32
C MET A 174 2.66 17.60 10.81
N ARG A 175 2.14 18.27 9.77
CA ARG A 175 2.74 19.50 9.23
C ARG A 175 1.70 20.58 9.01
N SER A 176 2.17 21.82 9.01
CA SER A 176 1.35 23.03 8.82
C SER A 176 0.72 23.19 7.45
N PHE A 177 1.32 22.59 6.43
CA PHE A 177 1.03 22.91 5.03
C PHE A 177 1.05 24.42 4.75
N PHE A 178 1.98 25.15 5.38
CA PHE A 178 2.07 26.61 5.28
C PHE A 178 0.80 27.31 5.82
N ASP A 179 0.53 27.07 7.11
CA ASP A 179 -0.56 27.67 7.90
C ASP A 179 -1.99 27.21 7.52
N GLU A 180 -2.13 26.13 6.76
CA GLU A 180 -3.44 25.54 6.48
C GLU A 180 -3.96 24.67 7.64
N GLN A 181 -3.11 24.29 8.60
CA GLN A 181 -3.52 23.62 9.85
C GLN A 181 -2.52 23.86 10.98
N ASP A 182 -3.03 23.99 12.21
CA ASP A 182 -2.27 24.19 13.45
C ASP A 182 -2.97 23.49 14.63
N GLY A 183 -2.38 23.56 15.82
CA GLY A 183 -2.99 23.14 17.07
C GLY A 183 -2.75 21.68 17.45
N ASP A 184 -3.55 21.19 18.40
CA ASP A 184 -3.44 19.83 18.91
C ASP A 184 -3.86 18.82 17.84
N PHE A 185 -3.17 17.67 17.87
CA PHE A 185 -3.46 16.55 16.99
C PHE A 185 -3.32 15.21 17.70
N SER A 186 -4.09 14.21 17.25
CA SER A 186 -4.03 12.84 17.74
C SER A 186 -4.58 11.83 16.72
N ILE A 187 -3.83 10.77 16.50
CA ILE A 187 -4.23 9.61 15.70
C ILE A 187 -3.74 8.31 16.35
N ASP A 188 -4.64 7.34 16.47
CA ASP A 188 -4.41 6.02 17.05
C ASP A 188 -4.31 4.99 15.93
N PHE A 189 -3.12 4.44 15.73
CA PHE A 189 -2.85 3.38 14.78
C PHE A 189 -3.06 2.02 15.41
N HIS A 190 -3.72 1.15 14.67
CA HIS A 190 -3.68 -0.29 14.92
C HIS A 190 -2.45 -0.91 14.24
N ALA A 191 -2.21 -0.54 12.97
CA ALA A 191 -1.09 -1.10 12.22
C ALA A 191 -0.64 -0.17 11.07
N ILE A 192 0.63 -0.32 10.70
CA ILE A 192 1.19 0.16 9.44
C ILE A 192 1.73 -1.08 8.73
N ALA A 193 1.27 -1.33 7.50
CA ALA A 193 1.65 -2.53 6.75
C ALA A 193 1.93 -2.20 5.28
N ALA A 194 2.85 -2.92 4.65
CA ALA A 194 2.90 -2.98 3.20
C ALA A 194 1.77 -3.89 2.70
N TRP A 195 1.08 -3.51 1.62
CA TRP A 195 -0.03 -4.28 1.06
C TRP A 195 0.21 -4.62 -0.40
N ARG A 196 -0.29 -5.78 -0.82
CA ARG A 196 -0.35 -6.19 -2.22
C ARG A 196 -1.69 -6.83 -2.51
N GLU A 197 -2.28 -6.50 -3.66
CA GLU A 197 -3.42 -7.23 -4.20
C GLU A 197 -2.94 -8.44 -5.01
N ILE A 198 -3.44 -9.64 -4.67
CA ILE A 198 -3.15 -10.87 -5.41
C ILE A 198 -4.42 -11.31 -6.09
N SER A 199 -4.38 -11.39 -7.42
CA SER A 199 -5.46 -11.97 -8.22
C SER A 199 -5.17 -13.45 -8.50
N ASP A 200 -6.16 -14.30 -8.25
CA ASP A 200 -6.11 -15.70 -8.62
C ASP A 200 -6.25 -15.77 -10.15
N GLY A 201 -5.15 -15.73 -10.89
CA GLY A 201 -5.10 -15.70 -12.36
C GLY A 201 -5.67 -16.93 -13.09
N ARG A 202 -6.72 -17.58 -12.58
CA ARG A 202 -7.45 -18.62 -13.31
C ARG A 202 -8.25 -17.95 -14.44
N PRO A 203 -8.03 -18.34 -15.71
CA PRO A 203 -9.01 -18.09 -16.75
C PRO A 203 -10.31 -18.76 -16.30
N VAL A 204 -11.39 -18.01 -16.23
CA VAL A 204 -12.73 -18.61 -16.12
C VAL A 204 -12.92 -19.36 -17.43
N GLU A 205 -12.92 -20.70 -17.38
CA GLU A 205 -13.36 -21.51 -18.52
C GLU A 205 -14.73 -20.96 -18.92
N ALA A 206 -14.81 -20.40 -20.13
CA ALA A 206 -16.07 -19.90 -20.66
C ALA A 206 -17.07 -21.05 -20.52
N ALA A 207 -18.13 -20.84 -19.74
CA ALA A 207 -19.23 -21.78 -19.68
C ALA A 207 -19.64 -22.03 -21.14
N GLU A 208 -19.37 -23.24 -21.64
CA GLU A 208 -19.96 -23.70 -22.88
C GLU A 208 -21.46 -23.48 -22.70
N GLN A 209 -22.00 -22.52 -23.45
CA GLN A 209 -23.44 -22.38 -23.58
C GLN A 209 -23.90 -23.73 -24.09
N GLY A 210 -24.57 -24.50 -23.24
CA GLY A 210 -25.30 -25.67 -23.67
C GLY A 210 -26.30 -25.17 -24.69
N ASP A 211 -26.05 -25.47 -25.96
CA ASP A 211 -27.03 -25.30 -27.01
C ASP A 211 -28.29 -26.05 -26.57
N GLU A 212 -29.39 -25.32 -26.39
CA GLU A 212 -30.72 -25.91 -26.25
C GLU A 212 -31.00 -26.70 -27.53
N GLU A 213 -30.90 -28.02 -27.41
CA GLU A 213 -31.27 -28.96 -28.47
C GLU A 213 -32.81 -28.96 -28.56
N ASP A 214 -33.34 -28.17 -29.48
CA ASP A 214 -34.74 -28.31 -29.94
C ASP A 214 -34.88 -29.70 -30.57
N ASP A 215 -35.69 -30.53 -29.93
CA ASP A 215 -36.03 -31.90 -30.30
C ASP A 215 -36.84 -31.93 -31.61
N ASP A 216 -36.16 -31.92 -32.76
CA ASP A 216 -36.74 -32.25 -34.07
C ASP A 216 -36.32 -33.68 -34.50
N PRO A 217 -37.23 -34.67 -34.48
CA PRO A 217 -36.89 -36.09 -34.61
C PRO A 217 -36.46 -36.54 -36.03
N LYS A 218 -36.10 -35.62 -36.94
CA LYS A 218 -35.75 -35.94 -38.33
C LYS A 218 -34.27 -35.78 -38.69
N ALA A 219 -33.46 -35.11 -37.88
CA ALA A 219 -32.03 -34.89 -38.16
C ALA A 219 -31.07 -35.96 -37.60
N ALA A 220 -31.53 -36.76 -36.62
CA ALA A 220 -30.69 -37.77 -35.94
C ALA A 220 -30.21 -38.92 -36.85
N VAL A 221 -30.90 -39.17 -37.97
CA VAL A 221 -30.54 -40.28 -38.88
C VAL A 221 -29.38 -39.92 -39.80
N GLU A 222 -29.21 -38.64 -40.16
CA GLU A 222 -28.10 -38.21 -41.03
C GLU A 222 -26.78 -37.98 -40.26
N ALA A 223 -26.84 -37.47 -39.03
CA ALA A 223 -25.63 -37.23 -38.22
C ALA A 223 -24.91 -38.53 -37.80
N ALA A 224 -25.66 -39.62 -37.60
CA ALA A 224 -25.10 -40.94 -37.28
C ALA A 224 -24.36 -41.58 -38.47
N ALA A 225 -24.76 -41.26 -39.72
CA ALA A 225 -24.08 -41.75 -40.91
C ALA A 225 -22.74 -41.04 -41.15
N VAL A 226 -22.66 -39.74 -40.88
CA VAL A 226 -21.43 -38.94 -41.07
C VAL A 226 -20.35 -39.27 -40.03
N LYS A 227 -20.73 -39.50 -38.76
CA LYS A 227 -19.78 -39.90 -37.70
C LYS A 227 -19.13 -41.26 -37.94
N LYS A 228 -19.84 -42.23 -38.57
CA LYS A 228 -19.26 -43.55 -38.90
C LYS A 228 -18.21 -43.48 -40.03
N VAL A 229 -18.33 -42.54 -40.97
CA VAL A 229 -17.40 -42.39 -42.10
C VAL A 229 -16.11 -41.67 -41.67
N GLN A 230 -16.19 -40.67 -40.79
CA GLN A 230 -15.01 -39.91 -40.35
C GLN A 230 -14.12 -40.68 -39.36
N THR A 231 -14.70 -41.47 -38.44
CA THR A 231 -13.92 -42.27 -37.48
C THR A 231 -13.15 -43.39 -38.18
N ARG A 232 -13.67 -43.94 -39.28
CA ARG A 232 -13.00 -44.97 -40.10
C ARG A 232 -11.78 -44.43 -40.86
N ARG A 233 -11.78 -43.14 -41.25
CA ARG A 233 -10.67 -42.49 -41.97
C ARG A 233 -9.47 -42.15 -41.06
N ARG A 234 -9.69 -41.86 -39.77
CA ARG A 234 -8.59 -41.51 -38.84
C ARG A 234 -7.80 -42.72 -38.32
N VAL A 235 -8.39 -43.91 -38.31
CA VAL A 235 -7.71 -45.15 -37.88
C VAL A 235 -6.82 -45.74 -38.97
N TRP A 236 -7.10 -45.48 -40.25
CA TRP A 236 -6.27 -45.93 -41.38
C TRP A 236 -5.00 -45.09 -41.62
N LEU A 237 -4.96 -43.81 -41.23
CA LEU A 237 -3.78 -42.95 -41.44
C LEU A 237 -2.65 -43.11 -40.39
N ARG A 238 -2.86 -43.86 -39.30
CA ARG A 238 -1.85 -44.10 -38.25
C ARG A 238 -1.10 -45.44 -38.35
N ARG A 239 -1.28 -46.22 -39.43
CA ARG A 239 -0.63 -47.54 -39.60
C ARG A 239 0.27 -47.70 -40.83
N LEU A 240 0.62 -46.63 -41.56
CA LEU A 240 1.38 -46.76 -42.82
C LEU A 240 2.65 -45.91 -42.97
N LEU A 241 3.19 -45.26 -41.94
CA LEU A 241 4.55 -44.69 -42.00
C LEU A 241 5.33 -44.94 -40.69
N CYS A 242 5.63 -46.21 -40.43
CA CYS A 242 6.86 -46.65 -39.77
C CYS A 242 7.46 -47.73 -40.68
N GLY A 243 8.53 -47.42 -41.40
CA GLY A 243 9.28 -48.39 -42.20
C GLY A 243 10.22 -47.75 -43.23
N LEU A 244 11.53 -47.93 -42.98
CA LEU A 244 12.72 -47.64 -43.80
C LEU A 244 13.07 -46.13 -43.95
N ILE A 245 14.25 -45.65 -43.56
CA ILE A 245 15.61 -46.23 -43.52
C ILE A 245 16.26 -45.99 -42.15
#